data_AF-A0A950TJB8-F1
#
_entry.id   AF-A0A950TJB8-F1
#
_cell.length_a   1.000
_cell.length_b   1.000
_cell.length_c   1.000
_cell.angle_alpha   90.00
_cell.angle_beta   90.00
_cell.angle_gamma   90.00
#
_symmetry.space_group_name_H-M   'P 1'
#
loop_
_entity.id
_entity.type
_entity.pdbx_description
1 polymer ?
#
loop_
_entity_poly.entity_id
_entity_poly.type
_entity_poly.pdbx_seq_one_letter_code
_entity_poly.pdbx_strand_id
1 'polypeptide(L)'
;MGVIDKILRRKKVDPDARRRHLLAHGRITDGVIIDSQINGNGQEVVLFTYTLNGVDFESYEILTPEQRGDPAKYAPGAKVGIRYDQKNQGNSIVE
;
A
#
# COMPACT_ATOMS: atom_id res chain seq x y z
N MET A 1 -29.20 2.76 25.18
CA MET A 1 -27.74 2.55 25.22
C MET A 1 -27.44 1.35 24.33
N GLY A 2 -27.17 1.61 23.04
CA GLY A 2 -27.31 0.63 21.96
C GLY A 2 -26.14 -0.32 21.81
N VAL A 3 -26.45 -1.59 21.56
CA VAL A 3 -25.54 -2.70 21.19
C VAL A 3 -24.70 -2.42 19.94
N ILE A 4 -25.02 -1.37 19.18
CA ILE A 4 -24.35 -0.99 17.92
C ILE A 4 -23.01 -0.28 18.18
N ASP A 5 -22.87 0.46 19.28
CA ASP A 5 -21.67 1.27 19.59
C ASP A 5 -20.41 0.41 19.86
N LYS A 6 -20.62 -0.85 20.29
CA LYS A 6 -19.53 -1.76 20.67
C LYS A 6 -18.87 -2.47 19.48
N ILE A 7 -19.53 -2.48 18.32
CA ILE A 7 -19.02 -3.11 17.08
C ILE A 7 -18.15 -2.14 16.28
N LEU A 8 -18.29 -0.83 16.50
CA LEU A 8 -17.60 0.24 15.78
C LEU A 8 -16.34 0.78 16.47
N ARG A 9 -15.78 0.04 17.44
CA ARG A 9 -14.46 0.36 17.99
C ARG A 9 -13.41 0.04 16.92
N ARG A 10 -13.28 0.95 15.96
CA ARG A 10 -12.22 1.08 14.95
C ARG A 10 -10.94 0.54 15.58
N LYS A 11 -10.58 -0.70 15.25
CA LYS A 11 -9.26 -1.22 15.62
C LYS A 11 -8.28 -0.18 15.09
N LYS A 12 -7.42 0.37 15.96
CA LYS A 12 -6.19 1.01 15.52
C LYS A 12 -5.50 -0.05 14.66
N VAL A 13 -5.70 0.03 13.35
CA VAL A 13 -5.03 -0.87 12.42
C VAL A 13 -3.59 -0.41 12.49
N ASP A 14 -2.79 -1.18 13.22
CA ASP A 14 -1.36 -1.03 13.24
C ASP A 14 -0.88 -1.06 11.77
N PRO A 15 -0.35 0.06 11.23
CA PRO A 15 0.12 0.12 9.85
C PRO A 15 1.15 -0.97 9.57
N ASP A 16 1.96 -1.30 10.58
CA ASP A 16 2.99 -2.33 10.48
C ASP A 16 2.42 -3.75 10.54
N ALA A 17 1.23 -3.95 11.12
CA ALA A 17 0.57 -5.26 11.08
C ALA A 17 0.15 -5.62 9.64
N ARG A 18 -0.35 -4.64 8.86
CA ARG A 18 -0.69 -4.82 7.45
C ARG A 18 0.55 -5.19 6.65
N ARG A 19 1.63 -4.40 6.77
CA ARG A 19 2.89 -4.64 6.05
C ARG A 19 3.49 -6.01 6.42
N ARG A 20 3.56 -6.35 7.72
CA ARG A 20 4.03 -7.68 8.17
C ARG A 20 3.21 -8.83 7.61
N HIS A 21 1.88 -8.69 7.58
CA HIS A 21 1.01 -9.71 7.00
C HIS A 21 1.27 -9.90 5.50
N LEU A 22 1.36 -8.78 4.76
CA LEU A 22 1.63 -8.83 3.32
C LEU A 22 3.01 -9.40 3.04
N LEU A 23 4.06 -9.00 3.75
CA LEU A 23 5.40 -9.57 3.60
C LEU A 23 5.44 -11.09 3.84
N ALA A 24 4.62 -11.61 4.75
CA ALA A 24 4.56 -13.03 5.06
C ALA A 24 3.69 -13.86 4.07
N HIS A 25 2.63 -13.29 3.51
CA HIS A 25 1.59 -14.06 2.80
C HIS A 25 1.19 -13.50 1.42
N GLY A 26 1.59 -12.27 1.10
CA GLY A 26 1.22 -11.58 -0.12
C GLY A 26 1.96 -12.11 -1.34
N ARG A 27 1.31 -12.06 -2.50
CA ARG A 27 1.92 -12.34 -3.81
C ARG A 27 2.45 -11.07 -4.44
N ILE A 28 3.40 -11.21 -5.35
CA ILE A 28 4.02 -10.09 -6.05
C ILE A 28 3.49 -10.05 -7.49
N THR A 29 3.19 -8.85 -7.96
CA THR A 29 2.94 -8.53 -9.37
C THR A 29 3.72 -7.28 -9.73
N ASP A 30 3.87 -7.01 -11.02
CA ASP A 30 4.39 -5.74 -11.48
C ASP A 30 3.30 -4.66 -11.42
N GLY A 31 3.73 -3.44 -11.09
CA GLY A 31 2.92 -2.23 -11.14
C GLY A 31 3.74 -1.03 -11.58
N VAL A 32 3.09 0.13 -11.62
CA VAL A 32 3.71 1.40 -11.98
C VAL A 32 3.31 2.48 -10.99
N ILE A 33 4.26 3.34 -10.63
CA ILE A 33 3.97 4.54 -9.86
C ILE A 33 3.23 5.53 -10.76
N ILE A 34 2.09 6.01 -10.30
CA ILE A 34 1.30 7.05 -10.96
C ILE A 34 1.76 8.43 -10.49
N ASP A 35 1.92 8.59 -9.17
CA ASP A 35 2.25 9.86 -8.54
C ASP A 35 3.00 9.66 -7.22
N SER A 36 3.69 10.69 -6.75
CA SER A 36 4.42 10.72 -5.48
C SER A 36 4.27 12.09 -4.83
N GLN A 37 3.84 12.13 -3.57
CA GLN A 37 3.61 13.37 -2.83
C GLN A 37 4.11 13.29 -1.39
N ILE A 38 4.58 14.41 -0.85
CA ILE A 38 4.93 14.52 0.57
C ILE A 38 3.68 14.94 1.35
N ASN A 39 3.28 14.14 2.34
CA ASN A 39 2.15 14.47 3.21
C ASN A 39 2.52 15.56 4.23
N GLY A 40 1.53 16.08 4.97
CA GLY A 40 1.75 17.11 5.99
C GLY A 40 2.69 16.72 7.15
N ASN A 41 3.04 15.44 7.28
CA ASN A 41 3.98 14.93 8.27
C ASN A 41 5.39 14.72 7.70
N GLY A 42 5.65 15.15 6.45
CA GLY A 42 6.95 14.96 5.79
C GLY A 42 7.20 13.52 5.33
N GLN A 43 6.16 12.67 5.25
CA GLN A 43 6.30 11.31 4.74
C GLN A 43 5.94 11.27 3.26
N GLU A 44 6.72 10.52 2.50
CA GLU A 44 6.48 10.32 1.08
C GLU A 44 5.41 9.25 0.88
N VAL A 45 4.36 9.62 0.15
CA VAL A 45 3.23 8.78 -0.20
C VAL A 45 3.25 8.60 -1.71
N VAL A 46 3.25 7.36 -2.13
CA VAL A 46 3.22 7.01 -3.55
C VAL A 46 1.85 6.46 -3.92
N LEU A 47 1.33 6.89 -5.06
CA LEU A 47 0.16 6.34 -5.72
C LEU A 47 0.66 5.39 -6.82
N PHE A 48 0.11 4.19 -6.88
CA PHE A 48 0.52 3.19 -7.85
C PHE A 48 -0.67 2.39 -8.37
N THR A 49 -0.49 1.83 -9.56
CA THR A 49 -1.47 0.93 -10.18
C THR A 49 -0.83 -0.38 -10.59
N TYR A 50 -1.64 -1.44 -10.58
CA TYR A 50 -1.27 -2.78 -11.00
C TYR A 50 -2.50 -3.51 -11.52
N THR A 51 -2.29 -4.41 -12.48
CA THR A 51 -3.37 -5.17 -13.11
C THR A 51 -3.33 -6.62 -12.64
N LEU A 52 -4.46 -7.15 -12.18
CA LEU A 52 -4.63 -8.56 -11.86
C LEU A 52 -5.78 -9.13 -12.68
N ASN A 53 -5.52 -10.15 -13.50
CA ASN A 53 -6.53 -10.82 -14.33
C ASN A 53 -7.38 -9.85 -15.18
N GLY A 54 -6.77 -8.79 -15.70
CA GLY A 54 -7.44 -7.76 -16.49
C GLY A 54 -8.23 -6.71 -15.69
N VAL A 55 -8.13 -6.73 -14.37
CA VAL A 55 -8.72 -5.72 -13.48
C VAL A 55 -7.61 -4.82 -12.96
N ASP A 56 -7.77 -3.51 -13.15
CA ASP A 56 -6.84 -2.50 -12.66
C ASP A 56 -7.16 -2.12 -11.22
N PHE A 57 -6.13 -2.09 -10.39
CA PHE A 57 -6.21 -1.69 -9.00
C PHE A 57 -5.32 -0.47 -8.80
N GLU A 58 -5.87 0.55 -8.15
CA GLU A 58 -5.13 1.73 -7.73
C GLU A 58 -5.05 1.76 -6.20
N SER A 59 -3.87 2.04 -5.67
CA SER A 59 -3.65 2.15 -4.23
C SER A 59 -2.53 3.12 -3.90
N TYR A 60 -2.49 3.54 -2.64
CA TYR A 60 -1.44 4.40 -2.11
C TYR A 60 -0.73 3.73 -0.94
N GLU A 61 0.56 4.04 -0.77
CA GLU A 61 1.36 3.55 0.34
C GLU A 61 2.36 4.61 0.81
N ILE A 62 2.64 4.61 2.12
CA ILE A 62 3.69 5.44 2.70
C ILE A 62 5.01 4.69 2.59
N LEU A 63 6.01 5.31 1.96
CA LEU A 63 7.34 4.73 1.81
C LEU A 63 8.02 4.55 3.17
N THR A 64 8.71 3.43 3.34
CA THR A 64 9.57 3.24 4.52
C THR A 64 10.77 4.19 4.49
N PRO A 65 11.46 4.42 5.62
CA PRO A 65 12.73 5.14 5.62
C PRO A 65 13.75 4.58 4.62
N GLU A 66 13.81 3.26 4.45
CA GLU A 66 14.72 2.59 3.52
C GLU A 66 14.32 2.86 2.07
N GLN A 67 13.03 2.78 1.74
CA GLN A 67 12.51 3.03 0.39
C GLN A 67 12.73 4.49 -0.04
N ARG A 68 12.61 5.45 0.89
CA ARG A 68 12.92 6.88 0.65
C ARG A 68 14.40 7.13 0.33
N GLY A 69 15.29 6.17 0.58
CA GLY A 69 16.69 6.25 0.18
C GLY A 69 16.93 6.16 -1.33
N ASP A 70 15.93 5.71 -2.10
CA ASP A 70 15.98 5.58 -3.56
C ASP A 70 14.76 6.21 -4.23
N PRO A 71 14.67 7.56 -4.27
CA PRO A 71 13.51 8.26 -4.81
C PRO A 71 13.30 8.01 -6.31
N ALA A 72 14.35 7.68 -7.06
CA ALA A 72 14.25 7.39 -8.49
C ALA A 72 13.44 6.10 -8.76
N LYS A 73 13.56 5.11 -7.88
CA LYS A 73 12.78 3.85 -7.96
C LYS A 73 11.28 4.07 -7.75
N TYR A 74 10.90 5.12 -7.00
CA TYR A 74 9.52 5.41 -6.63
C TYR A 74 8.96 6.67 -7.30
N ALA A 75 9.62 7.19 -8.33
CA ALA A 75 9.16 8.33 -9.11
C ALA A 75 8.01 7.94 -10.07
N PRO A 76 7.14 8.88 -10.47
CA PRO A 76 6.09 8.64 -11.46
C PRO A 76 6.62 7.98 -12.75
N GLY A 77 5.94 6.92 -13.20
CA GLY A 77 6.33 6.11 -14.35
C GLY A 77 7.32 4.98 -14.03
N ALA A 78 7.89 4.93 -12.82
CA ALA A 78 8.76 3.83 -12.42
C ALA A 78 8.00 2.51 -12.30
N LYS A 79 8.60 1.43 -12.81
CA LYS A 79 8.09 0.08 -12.64
C LYS A 79 8.52 -0.47 -11.28
N VAL A 80 7.56 -0.94 -10.51
CA VAL A 80 7.77 -1.39 -9.13
C VAL A 80 7.09 -2.73 -8.89
N GLY A 81 7.64 -3.51 -7.96
CA GLY A 81 6.97 -4.70 -7.45
C GLY A 81 5.85 -4.28 -6.50
N ILE A 82 4.65 -4.81 -6.72
CA ILE A 82 3.50 -4.64 -5.85
C ILE A 82 3.19 -5.95 -5.16
N ARG A 83 3.21 -5.93 -3.83
CA ARG A 83 2.83 -7.07 -3.01
C ARG A 83 1.39 -6.92 -2.55
N TYR A 84 0.54 -7.89 -2.87
CA TYR A 84 -0.90 -7.82 -2.59
C TYR A 84 -1.43 -9.07 -1.87
N ASP A 85 -2.53 -8.91 -1.13
CA ASP A 85 -3.26 -10.00 -0.50
C ASP A 85 -4.18 -10.69 -1.53
N GLN A 86 -4.02 -12.00 -1.70
CA GLN A 86 -4.83 -12.76 -2.65
C GLN A 86 -6.33 -12.78 -2.35
N LYS A 87 -6.70 -12.71 -1.06
CA LYS A 87 -8.09 -12.75 -0.60
C LYS A 87 -8.72 -11.36 -0.61
N ASN A 88 -7.88 -10.32 -0.52
CA ASN A 88 -8.28 -8.92 -0.60
C ASN A 88 -7.32 -8.17 -1.53
N GLN A 89 -7.56 -8.27 -2.83
CA GLN A 89 -6.60 -7.84 -3.85
C GLN A 89 -6.27 -6.36 -3.79
N GLY A 90 -7.18 -5.50 -3.33
CA GLY A 90 -6.88 -4.07 -3.13
C GLY A 90 -5.92 -3.77 -1.98
N ASN A 91 -5.75 -4.71 -1.03
CA ASN A 91 -4.79 -4.58 0.05
C ASN A 91 -3.38 -4.90 -0.47
N SER A 92 -2.62 -3.85 -0.75
CA SER A 92 -1.32 -3.95 -1.43
C SER A 92 -0.28 -3.00 -0.84
N ILE A 93 1.01 -3.29 -1.04
CA ILE A 93 2.13 -2.43 -0.68
C ILE A 93 3.15 -2.42 -1.81
N VAL A 94 3.93 -1.34 -1.89
CA VAL A 94 5.07 -1.25 -2.80
C VAL A 94 6.30 -1.93 -2.17
N GLU A 95 7.04 -2.68 -2.98
CA GLU A 95 8.28 -3.41 -2.62
C GLU A 95 9.54 -2.56 -2.79
#